data_AF-A0A847QBF7-F1
#
_entry.id   AF-A0A847QBF7-F1
#
_cell.length_a   1.000
_cell.length_b   1.000
_cell.length_c   1.000
_cell.angle_alpha   90.00
_cell.angle_beta   90.00
_cell.angle_gamma   90.00
#
_symmetry.space_group_name_H-M   'P 1'
#
loop_
_entity.id
_entity.type
_entity.pdbx_description
1 polymer ?
#
loop_
_entity_poly.entity_id
_entity_poly.type
_entity_poly.pdbx_seq_one_letter_code
_entity_poly.pdbx_strand_id
1 'polypeptide(L)'
;MSENNKNFMEALAKEIEDKNSESKDVKPKLEDIKKSDDGSPNSFEKETFTRIEKNKISFNPKILGGILVVLLLVVIASYFLFFAPKIKMPDFIGKDINEFTSWATQYEIDRTGVVVSKEYNFEYDKDVIIKQSITPDTKIKKDTKISIVTSDGPDPDELVTFPDIKNMTMDEIQDWIKENKLLKTKVVTEYSTTVEKDMVIKFDLKNISENNFTRGTNLNITVSKGEAPAGQVTIEDFTNKSFEEMKTWASSKKVNLEKTEAYSDTVAVGNVISQDVKSGTAIKQNETIKVIVSKGKAVKIPNLVGYTPTMLEAWSAAPDSKVTIVKKEVYNEAPYGNVIAQSIPPNSAVDQGEVLELTVSLYLPVLQTSSDEWYGLNYMELIAKVDEWNYKGANIHAGPWIQGEYSDTVKKGGILEYVCADVNGNELPGNSQYSRGCERPLPLDAKIGMKVSLGKIEEVEPTVIPTVAKPEVINSDEIYQSNITVFIKTTPGATVTITASNNANEFGTANEVGTAIINIDLSNANYMKIESKLSGYITSYSDMPIPKTKP
;
A
#
# COMPACT_ATOMS: atom_id res chain seq x y z
N MET A 1 -97.79 17.27 24.43
CA MET A 1 -98.21 16.84 23.07
C MET A 1 -97.41 15.58 22.77
N SER A 2 -98.01 14.42 23.03
CA SER A 2 -98.88 13.68 22.09
C SER A 2 -97.99 12.85 21.16
N GLU A 3 -97.89 11.55 21.36
CA GLU A 3 -98.88 10.56 20.86
C GLU A 3 -98.37 9.98 19.53
N ASN A 4 -97.71 8.81 19.60
CA ASN A 4 -97.65 7.78 18.55
C ASN A 4 -96.70 6.63 18.96
N ASN A 5 -97.25 5.64 19.67
CA ASN A 5 -97.17 4.23 19.24
C ASN A 5 -97.94 3.32 20.21
N LYS A 6 -99.28 3.33 20.07
CA LYS A 6 -99.98 2.05 19.98
C LYS A 6 -99.57 1.39 18.64
N ASN A 7 -99.64 0.06 18.57
CA ASN A 7 -99.46 -0.76 17.36
C ASN A 7 -98.01 -1.16 17.01
N PHE A 8 -97.36 -1.89 17.92
CA PHE A 8 -96.48 -3.01 17.52
C PHE A 8 -96.68 -4.25 18.42
N MET A 9 -97.90 -4.41 18.98
CA MET A 9 -98.30 -5.58 19.80
C MET A 9 -99.34 -6.46 19.08
N GLU A 10 -99.56 -6.26 17.78
CA GLU A 10 -100.45 -7.05 16.92
C GLU A 10 -99.77 -7.38 15.57
N ALA A 11 -98.64 -8.12 15.61
CA ALA A 11 -98.09 -8.82 14.45
C ALA A 11 -97.10 -9.91 14.89
N LEU A 12 -97.46 -11.18 14.65
CA LEU A 12 -96.70 -12.42 14.91
C LEU A 12 -96.39 -12.73 16.39
N ALA A 13 -97.00 -13.73 17.04
CA ALA A 13 -98.05 -14.68 16.61
C ALA A 13 -97.74 -15.52 15.36
N LYS A 14 -96.48 -15.92 15.20
CA LYS A 14 -95.95 -16.95 14.29
C LYS A 14 -94.52 -17.24 14.79
N GLU A 15 -94.08 -18.44 15.13
CA GLU A 15 -94.64 -19.79 14.98
C GLU A 15 -94.64 -20.50 16.36
N ILE A 16 -95.71 -21.22 16.69
CA ILE A 16 -95.68 -22.33 17.66
C ILE A 16 -95.56 -23.63 16.84
N GLU A 17 -95.03 -24.69 17.46
CA GLU A 17 -94.84 -26.05 16.90
C GLU A 17 -93.76 -26.20 15.83
N ASP A 18 -92.55 -26.61 16.26
CA ASP A 18 -92.07 -27.94 15.87
C ASP A 18 -91.03 -28.53 16.85
N LYS A 19 -91.05 -29.86 17.04
CA LYS A 19 -90.06 -30.74 17.72
C LYS A 19 -89.61 -30.37 19.16
N ASN A 20 -90.02 -31.06 20.25
CA ASN A 20 -90.30 -32.48 20.52
C ASN A 20 -89.05 -33.39 20.64
N SER A 21 -89.03 -34.24 21.68
CA SER A 21 -87.95 -35.15 22.15
C SER A 21 -86.63 -34.47 22.58
N GLU A 22 -85.81 -35.01 23.50
CA GLU A 22 -85.76 -36.38 24.05
C GLU A 22 -85.02 -36.43 25.43
N SER A 23 -85.39 -37.38 26.29
CA SER A 23 -84.49 -38.12 27.23
C SER A 23 -83.84 -37.37 28.43
N LYS A 24 -83.66 -37.97 29.63
CA LYS A 24 -84.05 -39.29 30.18
C LYS A 24 -83.97 -39.29 31.73
N ASP A 25 -84.58 -40.30 32.33
CA ASP A 25 -84.63 -40.60 33.77
C ASP A 25 -83.27 -40.84 34.46
N VAL A 26 -83.26 -40.84 35.80
CA VAL A 26 -82.98 -42.06 36.62
C VAL A 26 -83.26 -41.79 38.12
N LYS A 27 -83.99 -42.72 38.77
CA LYS A 27 -84.14 -42.87 40.24
C LYS A 27 -83.25 -44.02 40.76
N PRO A 28 -82.90 -44.03 42.06
CA PRO A 28 -83.43 -45.07 42.98
C PRO A 28 -84.15 -44.44 44.21
N LYS A 29 -85.26 -44.97 44.75
CA LYS A 29 -85.46 -46.16 45.63
C LYS A 29 -84.75 -46.07 47.00
N LEU A 30 -85.31 -46.54 48.13
CA LEU A 30 -86.70 -46.80 48.60
C LEU A 30 -86.63 -47.10 50.13
N GLU A 31 -87.76 -47.50 50.74
CA GLU A 31 -87.93 -48.10 52.10
C GLU A 31 -87.86 -47.15 53.31
N ASP A 32 -88.51 -47.44 54.45
CA ASP A 32 -89.93 -47.79 54.73
C ASP A 32 -90.16 -47.77 56.26
N ILE A 33 -91.42 -47.80 56.73
CA ILE A 33 -91.96 -48.35 58.02
C ILE A 33 -93.10 -47.51 58.67
N LYS A 34 -94.34 -48.06 58.56
CA LYS A 34 -95.45 -48.21 59.54
C LYS A 34 -95.94 -46.97 60.36
N LYS A 35 -97.23 -46.56 60.43
CA LYS A 35 -98.54 -47.23 60.73
C LYS A 35 -98.57 -47.97 62.09
N SER A 36 -99.63 -47.95 62.92
CA SER A 36 -100.96 -47.30 62.87
C SER A 36 -101.63 -47.30 64.28
N ASP A 37 -102.95 -47.08 64.32
CA ASP A 37 -103.94 -47.44 65.37
C ASP A 37 -104.24 -46.36 66.45
N ASP A 38 -105.47 -45.89 66.70
CA ASP A 38 -106.83 -46.51 66.86
C ASP A 38 -107.15 -46.76 68.36
N GLY A 39 -108.35 -46.36 68.82
CA GLY A 39 -108.83 -46.61 70.19
C GLY A 39 -109.80 -45.56 70.77
N SER A 40 -111.10 -45.69 70.49
CA SER A 40 -112.23 -45.01 71.18
C SER A 40 -112.84 -45.93 72.27
N PRO A 41 -114.02 -45.72 72.94
CA PRO A 41 -115.01 -44.61 72.93
C PRO A 41 -115.66 -44.22 74.30
N ASN A 42 -116.52 -43.17 74.28
CA ASN A 42 -117.77 -42.89 75.06
C ASN A 42 -117.99 -43.40 76.52
N SER A 43 -118.40 -42.49 77.43
CA SER A 43 -119.83 -42.22 77.81
C SER A 43 -120.04 -41.59 79.22
N PHE A 44 -121.13 -40.81 79.40
CA PHE A 44 -121.75 -40.25 80.64
C PHE A 44 -120.84 -39.39 81.57
N GLU A 45 -121.21 -38.23 82.16
CA GLU A 45 -122.48 -37.83 82.82
C GLU A 45 -122.51 -36.31 83.17
N LYS A 46 -123.34 -35.90 84.16
CA LYS A 46 -123.83 -34.53 84.48
C LYS A 46 -123.62 -34.20 85.99
N GLU A 47 -123.44 -32.97 86.48
CA GLU A 47 -123.13 -31.62 85.96
C GLU A 47 -122.21 -30.89 86.98
N THR A 48 -121.71 -29.67 86.68
CA THR A 48 -121.81 -28.47 87.57
C THR A 48 -121.15 -27.23 86.97
N PHE A 49 -121.66 -26.03 87.28
CA PHE A 49 -121.15 -24.75 86.78
C PHE A 49 -120.10 -24.12 87.72
N THR A 50 -118.98 -23.65 87.16
CA THR A 50 -118.21 -22.53 87.74
C THR A 50 -117.89 -21.49 86.67
N ARG A 51 -118.28 -20.24 86.94
CA ARG A 51 -118.06 -19.08 86.06
C ARG A 51 -116.61 -18.61 86.21
N ILE A 52 -115.79 -18.84 85.19
CA ILE A 52 -114.52 -18.11 85.02
C ILE A 52 -114.78 -16.93 84.09
N GLU A 53 -114.66 -15.72 84.62
CA GLU A 53 -114.78 -14.51 83.81
C GLU A 53 -113.58 -14.41 82.87
N LYS A 54 -113.81 -14.49 81.55
CA LYS A 54 -112.79 -14.14 80.57
C LYS A 54 -112.52 -12.65 80.64
N ASN A 55 -111.43 -12.29 81.30
CA ASN A 55 -111.06 -10.92 81.57
C ASN A 55 -110.88 -10.15 80.25
N LYS A 56 -111.81 -9.24 79.96
CA LYS A 56 -111.80 -8.43 78.74
C LYS A 56 -110.77 -7.33 78.92
N ILE A 57 -109.53 -7.57 78.46
CA ILE A 57 -108.43 -6.60 78.56
C ILE A 57 -108.85 -5.32 77.81
N SER A 58 -109.25 -4.30 78.57
CA SER A 58 -109.57 -2.98 78.06
C SER A 58 -108.27 -2.24 77.75
N PHE A 59 -107.71 -2.51 76.56
CA PHE A 59 -106.55 -1.79 76.07
C PHE A 59 -106.84 -0.29 75.99
N ASN A 60 -106.24 0.47 76.91
CA ASN A 60 -106.21 1.93 76.82
C ASN A 60 -105.48 2.31 75.52
N PRO A 61 -106.10 3.05 74.57
CA PRO A 61 -105.51 3.31 73.26
C PRO A 61 -104.15 4.03 73.35
N LYS A 62 -103.88 4.75 74.44
CA LYS A 62 -102.57 5.36 74.72
C LYS A 62 -101.46 4.33 74.99
N ILE A 63 -101.78 3.19 75.58
CA ILE A 63 -100.82 2.10 75.87
C ILE A 63 -100.56 1.27 74.61
N LEU A 64 -101.59 0.98 73.81
CA LEU A 64 -101.43 0.28 72.53
C LEU A 64 -100.59 1.11 71.54
N GLY A 65 -100.82 2.42 71.48
CA GLY A 65 -99.97 3.35 70.75
C GLY A 65 -98.51 3.38 71.26
N GLY A 66 -98.31 3.35 72.57
CA GLY A 66 -96.97 3.28 73.18
C GLY A 66 -96.20 2.01 72.80
N ILE A 67 -96.83 0.84 72.83
CA ILE A 67 -96.21 -0.43 72.44
C ILE A 67 -95.90 -0.46 70.93
N LEU A 68 -96.80 0.07 70.09
CA LEU A 68 -96.54 0.24 68.66
C LEU A 68 -95.37 1.18 68.40
N VAL A 69 -95.25 2.30 69.12
CA VAL A 69 -94.10 3.21 69.02
C VAL A 69 -92.81 2.53 69.48
N VAL A 70 -92.82 1.75 70.55
CA VAL A 70 -91.62 0.99 70.99
C VAL A 70 -91.25 -0.10 69.99
N LEU A 71 -92.20 -0.84 69.43
CA LEU A 71 -91.91 -1.81 68.36
C LEU A 71 -91.40 -1.13 67.08
N LEU A 72 -91.98 0.01 66.70
CA LEU A 72 -91.49 0.81 65.58
C LEU A 72 -90.07 1.33 65.85
N LEU A 73 -89.78 1.80 67.06
CA LEU A 73 -88.43 2.21 67.49
C LEU A 73 -87.45 1.02 67.54
N VAL A 74 -87.90 -0.19 67.89
CA VAL A 74 -87.07 -1.40 67.85
C VAL A 74 -86.84 -1.89 66.41
N VAL A 75 -87.81 -1.72 65.50
CA VAL A 75 -87.63 -1.99 64.06
C VAL A 75 -86.74 -0.94 63.39
N ILE A 76 -86.88 0.34 63.77
CA ILE A 76 -85.98 1.42 63.33
C ILE A 76 -84.58 1.20 63.90
N ALA A 77 -84.46 0.84 65.19
CA ALA A 77 -83.16 0.54 65.81
C ALA A 77 -82.53 -0.73 65.21
N SER A 78 -83.28 -1.81 64.98
CA SER A 78 -82.74 -3.01 64.32
C SER A 78 -82.39 -2.72 62.86
N TYR A 79 -83.15 -1.88 62.16
CA TYR A 79 -82.77 -1.39 60.84
C TYR A 79 -81.44 -0.61 60.88
N PHE A 80 -81.28 0.35 61.79
CA PHE A 80 -80.02 1.08 61.98
C PHE A 80 -78.86 0.20 62.49
N LEU A 81 -79.13 -0.89 63.21
CA LEU A 81 -78.10 -1.75 63.80
C LEU A 81 -77.66 -2.89 62.86
N PHE A 82 -78.55 -3.39 61.99
CA PHE A 82 -78.27 -4.44 61.01
C PHE A 82 -78.03 -3.93 59.57
N PHE A 83 -78.68 -2.84 59.12
CA PHE A 83 -78.64 -2.37 57.72
C PHE A 83 -77.85 -1.08 57.46
N ALA A 84 -77.33 -0.41 58.51
CA ALA A 84 -76.45 0.74 58.34
C ALA A 84 -75.07 0.33 57.79
N PRO A 85 -74.42 1.15 56.93
CA PRO A 85 -73.08 0.88 56.42
C PRO A 85 -72.02 0.93 57.52
N LYS A 86 -71.12 -0.06 57.54
CA LYS A 86 -70.10 -0.25 58.60
C LYS A 86 -68.65 -0.23 58.09
N ILE A 87 -68.44 -0.46 56.79
CA ILE A 87 -67.11 -0.51 56.18
C ILE A 87 -66.68 0.92 55.86
N LYS A 88 -65.56 1.40 56.41
CA LYS A 88 -64.95 2.68 56.01
C LYS A 88 -64.15 2.48 54.72
N MET A 89 -64.27 3.40 53.77
CA MET A 89 -63.43 3.50 52.59
C MET A 89 -62.06 4.14 52.96
N PRO A 90 -60.92 3.45 52.79
CA PRO A 90 -59.60 4.08 52.90
C PRO A 90 -59.35 5.12 51.81
N ASP A 91 -58.29 5.91 52.00
CA ASP A 91 -57.67 6.61 50.88
C ASP A 91 -56.72 5.66 50.16
N PHE A 92 -56.97 5.45 48.87
CA PHE A 92 -56.14 4.67 47.95
C PHE A 92 -55.44 5.53 46.91
N ILE A 93 -55.62 6.85 46.90
CA ILE A 93 -54.88 7.72 45.97
C ILE A 93 -53.38 7.58 46.24
N GLY A 94 -52.60 7.35 45.19
CA GLY A 94 -51.16 7.10 45.29
C GLY A 94 -50.78 5.70 45.81
N LYS A 95 -51.75 4.79 46.00
CA LYS A 95 -51.49 3.39 46.40
C LYS A 95 -51.57 2.43 45.22
N ASP A 96 -50.85 1.32 45.32
CA ASP A 96 -50.90 0.23 44.35
C ASP A 96 -52.29 -0.45 44.35
N ILE A 97 -52.80 -0.81 43.17
CA ILE A 97 -54.10 -1.48 42.99
C ILE A 97 -54.24 -2.80 43.78
N ASN A 98 -53.14 -3.46 44.12
CA ASN A 98 -53.11 -4.65 44.96
C ASN A 98 -53.47 -4.35 46.42
N GLU A 99 -53.18 -3.14 46.94
CA GLU A 99 -53.64 -2.73 48.28
C GLU A 99 -55.18 -2.63 48.31
N PHE A 100 -55.76 -1.96 47.31
CA PHE A 100 -57.22 -1.88 47.14
C PHE A 100 -57.86 -3.25 46.96
N THR A 101 -57.28 -4.11 46.12
CA THR A 101 -57.79 -5.46 45.84
C THR A 101 -57.75 -6.35 47.09
N SER A 102 -56.71 -6.21 47.90
CA SER A 102 -56.56 -6.90 49.19
C SER A 102 -57.61 -6.44 50.20
N TRP A 103 -57.79 -5.12 50.34
CA TRP A 103 -58.82 -4.54 51.20
C TRP A 103 -60.24 -4.94 50.76
N ALA A 104 -60.55 -4.83 49.46
CA ALA A 104 -61.86 -5.19 48.92
C ALA A 104 -62.19 -6.67 49.18
N THR A 105 -61.17 -7.54 49.14
CA THR A 105 -61.31 -8.96 49.48
C THR A 105 -61.49 -9.17 51.00
N GLN A 106 -60.72 -8.47 51.84
CA GLN A 106 -60.81 -8.54 53.31
C GLN A 106 -62.20 -8.15 53.84
N TYR A 107 -62.85 -7.16 53.22
CA TYR A 107 -64.17 -6.66 53.65
C TYR A 107 -65.35 -7.27 52.87
N GLU A 108 -65.10 -8.28 52.03
CA GLU A 108 -66.08 -8.97 51.20
C GLU A 108 -66.93 -7.99 50.35
N ILE A 109 -66.26 -7.03 49.69
CA ILE A 109 -66.90 -6.11 48.74
C ILE A 109 -67.33 -6.90 47.49
N ASP A 110 -68.53 -6.60 46.99
CA ASP A 110 -69.07 -7.20 45.77
C ASP A 110 -68.23 -6.77 44.56
N ARG A 111 -67.43 -7.71 44.05
CA ARG A 111 -66.55 -7.50 42.90
C ARG A 111 -67.32 -7.15 41.62
N THR A 112 -68.61 -7.47 41.51
CA THR A 112 -69.43 -7.09 40.34
C THR A 112 -69.77 -5.59 40.34
N GLY A 113 -69.67 -4.91 41.49
CA GLY A 113 -69.80 -3.48 41.64
C GLY A 113 -68.50 -2.69 41.45
N VAL A 114 -67.35 -3.35 41.31
CA VAL A 114 -66.03 -2.72 41.19
C VAL A 114 -65.67 -2.53 39.72
N VAL A 115 -65.48 -1.28 39.30
CA VAL A 115 -65.04 -0.92 37.95
C VAL A 115 -63.65 -0.32 38.03
N VAL A 116 -62.66 -0.97 37.41
CA VAL A 116 -61.31 -0.42 37.26
C VAL A 116 -61.15 0.11 35.85
N SER A 117 -60.90 1.40 35.70
CA SER A 117 -60.48 2.01 34.44
C SER A 117 -59.00 2.42 34.49
N LYS A 118 -58.44 2.69 33.32
CA LYS A 118 -57.03 3.06 33.13
C LYS A 118 -56.95 4.38 32.37
N GLU A 119 -56.09 5.27 32.85
CA GLU A 119 -55.79 6.57 32.25
C GLU A 119 -54.27 6.79 32.33
N TYR A 120 -53.66 7.43 31.33
CA TYR A 120 -52.25 7.80 31.42
C TYR A 120 -52.04 8.90 32.46
N ASN A 121 -50.95 8.81 33.22
CA ASN A 121 -50.57 9.81 34.20
C ASN A 121 -49.05 9.91 34.29
N PHE A 122 -48.52 11.13 34.22
CA PHE A 122 -47.08 11.36 34.24
C PHE A 122 -46.47 11.24 35.65
N GLU A 123 -47.18 11.69 36.68
CA GLU A 123 -46.72 11.70 38.07
C GLU A 123 -46.67 10.28 38.63
N TYR A 124 -47.81 9.57 38.57
CA TYR A 124 -47.99 8.25 39.16
C TYR A 124 -47.53 7.13 38.23
N ASP A 125 -46.70 6.24 38.77
CA ASP A 125 -46.24 5.05 38.05
C ASP A 125 -47.39 4.07 37.77
N LYS A 126 -47.13 3.11 36.88
CA LYS A 126 -48.15 2.19 36.38
C LYS A 126 -48.80 1.37 37.51
N ASP A 127 -50.11 1.13 37.37
CA ASP A 127 -50.99 0.37 38.27
C ASP A 127 -51.20 1.00 39.67
N VAL A 128 -50.73 2.24 39.87
CA VAL A 128 -51.06 3.10 41.01
C VAL A 128 -52.44 3.77 40.81
N ILE A 129 -53.24 3.85 41.86
CA ILE A 129 -54.57 4.46 41.84
C ILE A 129 -54.45 5.99 41.86
N ILE A 130 -55.04 6.64 40.85
CA ILE A 130 -55.03 8.11 40.67
C ILE A 130 -56.37 8.76 41.00
N LYS A 131 -57.45 7.99 41.06
CA LYS A 131 -58.80 8.48 41.40
C LYS A 131 -59.67 7.36 41.96
N GLN A 132 -60.45 7.68 42.99
CA GLN A 132 -61.48 6.80 43.54
C GLN A 132 -62.84 7.51 43.58
N SER A 133 -63.92 6.79 43.27
CA SER A 133 -65.27 7.38 43.20
C SER A 133 -65.90 7.67 44.56
N ILE A 134 -65.41 7.03 45.62
CA ILE A 134 -65.88 7.18 47.00
C ILE A 134 -64.83 7.94 47.79
N THR A 135 -65.21 9.06 48.41
CA THR A 135 -64.31 9.84 49.26
C THR A 135 -63.79 9.01 50.45
N PRO A 136 -62.54 9.21 50.90
CA PRO A 136 -62.01 8.55 52.09
C PRO A 136 -62.91 8.73 53.33
N ASP A 137 -62.79 7.81 54.30
CA ASP A 137 -63.58 7.69 55.53
C ASP A 137 -65.11 7.49 55.37
N THR A 138 -65.64 7.56 54.14
CA THR A 138 -67.06 7.30 53.87
C THR A 138 -67.45 5.89 54.27
N LYS A 139 -68.57 5.74 54.98
CA LYS A 139 -69.12 4.42 55.35
C LYS A 139 -69.94 3.85 54.20
N ILE A 140 -69.55 2.69 53.69
CA ILE A 140 -70.19 2.00 52.57
C ILE A 140 -70.75 0.61 52.97
N LYS A 141 -71.57 0.06 52.08
CA LYS A 141 -72.09 -1.32 52.14
C LYS A 141 -71.29 -2.23 51.20
N LYS A 142 -71.40 -3.56 51.36
CA LYS A 142 -70.69 -4.54 50.52
C LYS A 142 -71.07 -4.46 49.04
N ASP A 143 -72.32 -4.14 48.73
CA ASP A 143 -72.90 -3.98 47.39
C ASP A 143 -72.69 -2.59 46.76
N THR A 144 -71.86 -1.74 47.38
CA THR A 144 -71.60 -0.38 46.88
C THR A 144 -70.77 -0.45 45.60
N LYS A 145 -71.22 0.23 44.54
CA LYS A 145 -70.44 0.35 43.31
C LYS A 145 -69.25 1.30 43.54
N ILE A 146 -68.03 0.82 43.26
CA ILE A 146 -66.79 1.57 43.42
C ILE A 146 -66.12 1.65 42.06
N SER A 147 -65.83 2.85 41.58
CA SER A 147 -64.98 3.06 40.40
C SER A 147 -63.61 3.56 40.84
N ILE A 148 -62.57 2.90 40.34
CA ILE A 148 -61.16 3.19 40.59
C ILE A 148 -60.49 3.45 39.25
N VAL A 149 -59.75 4.55 39.15
CA VAL A 149 -58.88 4.82 38.00
C VAL A 149 -57.44 4.53 38.39
N THR A 150 -56.77 3.69 37.61
CA THR A 150 -55.35 3.38 37.75
C THR A 150 -54.53 4.07 36.67
N SER A 151 -53.32 4.50 37.01
CA SER A 151 -52.34 4.98 36.05
C SER A 151 -51.90 3.84 35.12
N ASP A 152 -51.88 4.08 33.81
CA ASP A 152 -51.11 3.23 32.88
C ASP A 152 -49.64 3.68 32.74
N GLY A 153 -49.23 4.64 33.55
CA GLY A 153 -47.96 5.34 33.49
C GLY A 153 -47.99 6.55 32.56
N PRO A 154 -46.83 7.16 32.29
CA PRO A 154 -46.69 8.25 31.34
C PRO A 154 -47.11 7.83 29.92
N ASP A 155 -47.81 8.70 29.22
CA ASP A 155 -48.27 8.45 27.84
C ASP A 155 -47.08 8.16 26.90
N PRO A 156 -47.03 7.02 26.20
CA PRO A 156 -45.94 6.69 25.29
C PRO A 156 -45.96 7.47 23.97
N ASP A 157 -47.11 8.03 23.57
CA ASP A 157 -47.29 8.74 22.30
C ASP A 157 -47.20 10.26 22.46
N GLU A 158 -47.08 10.76 23.71
CA GLU A 158 -46.78 12.16 24.00
C GLU A 158 -45.40 12.58 23.45
N LEU A 159 -45.38 13.74 22.77
CA LEU A 159 -44.17 14.33 22.22
C LEU A 159 -43.24 14.82 23.33
N VAL A 160 -41.96 14.50 23.21
CA VAL A 160 -40.89 14.95 24.11
C VAL A 160 -39.92 15.81 23.32
N THR A 161 -39.54 16.97 23.86
CA THR A 161 -38.52 17.82 23.23
C THR A 161 -37.19 17.07 23.17
N PHE A 162 -36.67 16.88 21.96
CA PHE A 162 -35.38 16.25 21.72
C PHE A 162 -34.27 17.31 21.77
N PRO A 163 -33.37 17.30 22.77
CA PRO A 163 -32.28 18.27 22.88
C PRO A 163 -31.11 17.87 21.96
N ASP A 164 -30.11 18.75 21.83
CA ASP A 164 -28.88 18.46 21.10
C ASP A 164 -27.96 17.52 21.91
N ILE A 165 -28.33 16.24 21.97
CA ILE A 165 -27.63 15.22 22.76
C ILE A 165 -26.19 14.97 22.30
N LYS A 166 -25.74 15.49 21.15
CA LYS A 166 -24.33 15.42 20.74
C LYS A 166 -23.42 16.26 21.61
N ASN A 167 -23.95 17.35 22.16
CA ASN A 167 -23.24 18.29 23.01
C ASN A 167 -23.53 18.08 24.51
N MET A 168 -24.24 17.01 24.87
CA MET A 168 -24.52 16.62 26.25
C MET A 168 -23.56 15.53 26.72
N THR A 169 -23.23 15.58 28.02
CA THR A 169 -22.50 14.56 28.74
C THR A 169 -23.38 13.36 29.09
N MET A 170 -22.75 12.24 29.43
CA MET A 170 -23.41 11.01 29.90
C MET A 170 -24.42 11.27 31.03
N ASP A 171 -24.07 12.11 32.00
CA ASP A 171 -24.89 12.38 33.18
C ASP A 171 -26.13 13.22 32.80
N GLU A 172 -25.95 14.29 32.02
CA GLU A 172 -27.07 15.10 31.49
C GLU A 172 -28.03 14.27 30.63
N ILE A 173 -27.53 13.26 29.91
CA ILE A 173 -28.35 12.32 29.14
C ILE A 173 -29.14 11.38 30.06
N GLN A 174 -28.54 10.88 31.14
CA GLN A 174 -29.28 10.07 32.14
C GLN A 174 -30.37 10.89 32.82
N ASP A 175 -30.08 12.15 33.18
CA ASP A 175 -31.07 13.04 33.79
C ASP A 175 -32.21 13.35 32.81
N TRP A 176 -31.93 13.72 31.56
CA TRP A 176 -32.97 13.94 30.53
C TRP A 176 -33.84 12.70 30.29
N ILE A 177 -33.25 11.49 30.23
CA ILE A 177 -33.98 10.21 30.10
C ILE A 177 -34.93 10.01 31.28
N LYS A 178 -34.46 10.29 32.50
CA LYS A 178 -35.19 10.10 33.75
C LYS A 178 -36.30 11.13 33.93
N GLU A 179 -36.01 12.40 33.69
CA GLU A 179 -36.97 13.52 33.75
C GLU A 179 -38.13 13.29 32.80
N ASN A 180 -37.87 12.84 31.56
CA ASN A 180 -38.90 12.60 30.56
C ASN A 180 -39.54 11.20 30.64
N LYS A 181 -39.13 10.38 31.60
CA LYS A 181 -39.53 8.97 31.80
C LYS A 181 -39.45 8.14 30.49
N LEU A 182 -38.35 8.25 29.75
CA LEU A 182 -38.15 7.58 28.45
C LEU A 182 -37.93 6.07 28.61
N LEU A 183 -38.92 5.26 28.21
CA LEU A 183 -38.96 3.82 28.53
C LEU A 183 -38.12 2.91 27.61
N LYS A 184 -37.69 3.41 26.44
CA LYS A 184 -37.02 2.59 25.40
C LYS A 184 -35.68 3.18 24.93
N THR A 185 -34.99 3.88 25.82
CA THR A 185 -33.65 4.41 25.56
C THR A 185 -32.58 3.40 25.98
N LYS A 186 -31.64 3.10 25.09
CA LYS A 186 -30.48 2.24 25.36
C LYS A 186 -29.19 3.02 25.18
N VAL A 187 -28.46 3.22 26.27
CA VAL A 187 -27.13 3.83 26.24
C VAL A 187 -26.06 2.73 26.26
N VAL A 188 -25.14 2.77 25.30
CA VAL A 188 -23.96 1.90 25.21
C VAL A 188 -22.70 2.75 25.15
N THR A 189 -21.54 2.17 25.49
CA THR A 189 -20.28 2.90 25.59
C THR A 189 -19.17 2.25 24.76
N GLU A 190 -18.53 3.05 23.91
CA GLU A 190 -17.51 2.64 22.92
C GLU A 190 -16.26 3.54 23.06
N TYR A 191 -15.06 3.04 22.72
CA TYR A 191 -13.85 3.88 22.74
C TYR A 191 -13.79 4.76 21.49
N SER A 192 -13.29 6.00 21.63
CA SER A 192 -13.09 6.92 20.52
C SER A 192 -11.82 7.75 20.70
N THR A 193 -11.10 7.98 19.62
CA THR A 193 -9.95 8.91 19.56
C THR A 193 -10.32 10.29 19.01
N THR A 194 -11.60 10.51 18.69
CA THR A 194 -12.10 11.76 18.07
C THR A 194 -13.19 12.45 18.88
N VAL A 195 -13.76 11.76 19.89
CA VAL A 195 -14.85 12.26 20.73
C VAL A 195 -14.40 12.16 22.18
N GLU A 196 -14.44 13.28 22.89
CA GLU A 196 -14.02 13.37 24.29
C GLU A 196 -14.77 12.39 25.19
N LYS A 197 -14.16 12.01 26.30
CA LYS A 197 -14.72 11.05 27.25
C LYS A 197 -16.09 11.56 27.76
N ASP A 198 -17.03 10.63 27.91
CA ASP A 198 -18.40 10.84 28.40
C ASP A 198 -19.31 11.68 27.47
N MET A 199 -18.85 12.03 26.25
CA MET A 199 -19.65 12.70 25.20
C MET A 199 -20.24 11.70 24.18
N VAL A 200 -21.31 12.07 23.47
CA VAL A 200 -21.97 11.19 22.49
C VAL A 200 -21.17 11.07 21.18
N ILE A 201 -20.87 9.84 20.78
CA ILE A 201 -20.28 9.50 19.47
C ILE A 201 -21.35 9.54 18.38
N LYS A 202 -22.48 8.87 18.62
CA LYS A 202 -23.58 8.70 17.66
C LYS A 202 -24.86 8.32 18.39
N PHE A 203 -25.99 8.62 17.80
CA PHE A 203 -27.29 8.11 18.21
C PHE A 203 -28.10 7.62 17.00
N ASP A 204 -29.11 6.80 17.26
CA ASP A 204 -30.02 6.25 16.27
C ASP A 204 -31.47 6.31 16.80
N LEU A 205 -32.34 6.93 15.99
CA LEU A 205 -33.79 7.05 16.20
C LEU A 205 -34.49 6.15 15.21
N LYS A 206 -35.09 5.06 15.70
CA LYS A 206 -35.60 4.02 14.81
C LYS A 206 -36.84 4.49 14.03
N ASN A 207 -36.65 4.77 12.74
CA ASN A 207 -37.66 5.16 11.75
C ASN A 207 -38.40 6.48 12.05
N ILE A 208 -37.79 7.42 12.78
CA ILE A 208 -38.42 8.71 13.12
C ILE A 208 -37.37 9.83 13.20
N SER A 209 -37.81 11.07 12.98
CA SER A 209 -36.99 12.28 13.12
C SER A 209 -37.14 12.91 14.51
N GLU A 210 -36.13 13.69 14.91
CA GLU A 210 -36.03 14.39 16.20
C GLU A 210 -37.29 15.25 16.50
N ASN A 211 -37.85 15.92 15.49
CA ASN A 211 -39.04 16.76 15.62
C ASN A 211 -40.33 16.01 16.01
N ASN A 212 -40.39 14.69 15.79
CA ASN A 212 -41.55 13.86 16.08
C ASN A 212 -41.28 12.87 17.23
N PHE A 213 -40.24 13.10 18.02
CA PHE A 213 -39.81 12.20 19.09
C PHE A 213 -40.89 12.08 20.19
N THR A 214 -41.30 10.83 20.49
CA THR A 214 -42.26 10.52 21.57
C THR A 214 -41.60 9.75 22.70
N ARG A 215 -42.19 9.78 23.90
CA ARG A 215 -41.70 9.04 25.09
C ARG A 215 -41.51 7.53 24.86
N GLY A 216 -42.31 6.94 23.96
CA GLY A 216 -42.27 5.54 23.56
C GLY A 216 -41.33 5.22 22.39
N THR A 217 -40.58 6.19 21.87
CA THR A 217 -39.62 6.01 20.77
C THR A 217 -38.39 5.21 21.21
N ASN A 218 -37.87 4.34 20.32
CA ASN A 218 -36.62 3.62 20.58
C ASN A 218 -35.42 4.51 20.21
N LEU A 219 -34.59 4.83 21.20
CA LEU A 219 -33.38 5.65 21.04
C LEU A 219 -32.14 4.83 21.47
N ASN A 220 -31.21 4.61 20.55
CA ASN A 220 -29.90 4.05 20.87
C ASN A 220 -28.88 5.19 20.94
N ILE A 221 -28.15 5.33 22.05
CA ILE A 221 -27.08 6.32 22.22
C ILE A 221 -25.75 5.59 22.43
N THR A 222 -24.71 5.99 21.70
CA THR A 222 -23.34 5.52 21.90
C THR A 222 -22.49 6.65 22.48
N VAL A 223 -22.00 6.47 23.70
CA VAL A 223 -21.19 7.45 24.44
C VAL A 223 -19.71 7.01 24.43
N SER A 224 -18.81 7.99 24.37
CA SER A 224 -17.37 7.79 24.33
C SER A 224 -16.81 7.40 25.70
N LYS A 225 -15.99 6.34 25.74
CA LYS A 225 -15.12 6.03 26.88
C LYS A 225 -13.81 6.82 26.87
N GLY A 226 -13.64 7.75 25.93
CA GLY A 226 -12.35 8.33 25.57
C GLY A 226 -11.50 7.36 24.76
N GLU A 227 -10.19 7.64 24.68
CA GLU A 227 -9.23 6.76 24.02
C GLU A 227 -9.16 5.39 24.70
N ALA A 228 -8.97 4.33 23.91
CA ALA A 228 -8.75 3.00 24.48
C ALA A 228 -7.43 3.01 25.29
N PRO A 229 -7.43 2.55 26.56
CA PRO A 229 -6.22 2.53 27.36
C PRO A 229 -5.19 1.61 26.70
N ALA A 230 -4.08 2.19 26.24
CA ALA A 230 -2.99 1.43 25.66
C ALA A 230 -2.49 0.40 26.69
N GLY A 231 -2.52 -0.88 26.32
CA GLY A 231 -2.01 -1.94 27.19
C GLY A 231 -0.55 -1.65 27.55
N GLN A 232 -0.15 -1.94 28.79
CA GLN A 232 1.24 -1.78 29.20
C GLN A 232 2.04 -3.05 28.89
N VAL A 233 3.31 -2.85 28.51
CA VAL A 233 4.27 -3.90 28.21
C VAL A 233 5.55 -3.63 29.00
N THR A 234 6.00 -4.59 29.79
CA THR A 234 7.31 -4.52 30.44
C THR A 234 8.40 -4.89 29.44
N ILE A 235 9.42 -4.04 29.31
CA ILE A 235 10.60 -4.26 28.49
C ILE A 235 11.44 -5.41 29.05
N GLU A 236 11.81 -6.36 28.20
CA GLU A 236 12.80 -7.40 28.51
C GLU A 236 14.23 -6.92 28.18
N ASP A 237 15.25 -7.60 28.70
CA ASP A 237 16.64 -7.28 28.36
C ASP A 237 17.08 -8.01 27.09
N PHE A 238 17.29 -7.25 26.02
CA PHE A 238 17.81 -7.75 24.74
C PHE A 238 19.30 -7.51 24.56
N THR A 239 20.00 -6.92 25.53
CA THR A 239 21.44 -6.68 25.46
C THR A 239 22.19 -7.99 25.18
N ASN A 240 22.99 -8.00 24.11
CA ASN A 240 23.71 -9.18 23.59
C ASN A 240 22.83 -10.38 23.16
N LYS A 241 21.51 -10.19 23.01
CA LYS A 241 20.58 -11.15 22.36
C LYS A 241 20.43 -10.86 20.88
N SER A 242 19.89 -11.81 20.12
CA SER A 242 19.59 -11.63 18.69
C SER A 242 18.51 -10.58 18.46
N PHE A 243 18.69 -9.71 17.46
CA PHE A 243 17.65 -8.76 17.04
C PHE A 243 16.36 -9.47 16.56
N GLU A 244 16.45 -10.69 16.01
CA GLU A 244 15.26 -11.44 15.59
C GLU A 244 14.44 -11.98 16.78
N GLU A 245 15.08 -12.27 17.93
CA GLU A 245 14.38 -12.55 19.19
C GLU A 245 13.60 -11.32 19.65
N MET A 246 14.26 -10.15 19.67
CA MET A 246 13.64 -8.88 20.06
C MET A 246 12.49 -8.48 19.14
N LYS A 247 12.63 -8.69 17.83
CA LYS A 247 11.61 -8.43 16.81
C LYS A 247 10.39 -9.36 16.97
N THR A 248 10.62 -10.62 17.31
CA THR A 248 9.53 -11.58 17.60
C THR A 248 8.78 -11.17 18.87
N TRP A 249 9.52 -10.81 19.93
CA TRP A 249 8.97 -10.28 21.17
C TRP A 249 8.14 -9.01 20.92
N ALA A 250 8.71 -8.01 20.24
CA ALA A 250 8.05 -6.73 19.96
C ALA A 250 6.76 -6.93 19.16
N SER A 251 6.80 -7.80 18.14
CA SER A 251 5.60 -8.19 17.38
C SER A 251 4.53 -8.81 18.28
N SER A 252 4.90 -9.71 19.20
CA SER A 252 3.96 -10.34 20.14
C SER A 252 3.33 -9.36 21.14
N LYS A 253 4.07 -8.30 21.49
CA LYS A 253 3.65 -7.28 22.46
C LYS A 253 3.04 -6.03 21.83
N LYS A 254 2.97 -5.96 20.49
CA LYS A 254 2.58 -4.74 19.73
C LYS A 254 3.47 -3.54 20.07
N VAL A 255 4.77 -3.71 19.93
CA VAL A 255 5.79 -2.67 20.16
C VAL A 255 6.51 -2.40 18.85
N ASN A 256 6.80 -1.13 18.55
CA ASN A 256 7.51 -0.73 17.35
C ASN A 256 9.03 -0.69 17.62
N LEU A 257 9.85 -1.03 16.62
CA LEU A 257 11.32 -1.01 16.74
C LEU A 257 11.94 -0.11 15.66
N GLU A 258 12.82 0.79 16.08
CA GLU A 258 13.68 1.59 15.21
C GLU A 258 15.10 1.05 15.28
N LYS A 259 15.53 0.34 14.24
CA LYS A 259 16.85 -0.29 14.16
C LYS A 259 17.89 0.70 13.59
N THR A 260 18.98 0.87 14.34
CA THR A 260 20.25 1.44 13.86
C THR A 260 21.35 0.39 13.96
N GLU A 261 22.46 0.59 13.27
CA GLU A 261 23.58 -0.36 13.25
C GLU A 261 24.91 0.30 13.64
N ALA A 262 25.74 -0.43 14.39
CA ALA A 262 27.07 0.02 14.78
C ALA A 262 28.05 -1.17 14.84
N TYR A 263 29.34 -0.89 14.72
CA TYR A 263 30.39 -1.89 14.94
C TYR A 263 30.60 -2.17 16.43
N SER A 264 30.92 -3.42 16.76
CA SER A 264 31.29 -3.83 18.13
C SER A 264 32.28 -4.98 18.11
N ASP A 265 33.37 -4.83 18.88
CA ASP A 265 34.38 -5.89 19.07
C ASP A 265 33.90 -7.01 20.00
N THR A 266 32.85 -6.79 20.78
CA THR A 266 32.38 -7.69 21.86
C THR A 266 31.00 -8.30 21.62
N VAL A 267 30.18 -7.70 20.76
CA VAL A 267 28.81 -8.15 20.47
C VAL A 267 28.76 -8.78 19.08
N ALA A 268 28.30 -10.03 19.00
CA ALA A 268 28.21 -10.79 17.75
C ALA A 268 27.32 -10.09 16.71
N VAL A 269 27.61 -10.28 15.42
CA VAL A 269 26.82 -9.71 14.33
C VAL A 269 25.34 -10.10 14.42
N GLY A 270 24.43 -9.14 14.26
CA GLY A 270 22.98 -9.33 14.41
C GLY A 270 22.46 -9.30 15.85
N ASN A 271 23.33 -9.27 16.87
CA ASN A 271 22.91 -9.09 18.26
C ASN A 271 22.76 -7.60 18.63
N VAL A 272 21.88 -7.29 19.57
CA VAL A 272 21.65 -5.94 20.08
C VAL A 272 22.81 -5.49 20.97
N ILE A 273 23.43 -4.36 20.63
CA ILE A 273 24.44 -3.67 21.44
C ILE A 273 23.76 -2.94 22.59
N SER A 274 22.69 -2.22 22.30
CA SER A 274 21.95 -1.43 23.28
C SER A 274 20.52 -1.13 22.84
N GLN A 275 19.64 -0.95 23.82
CA GLN A 275 18.27 -0.46 23.68
C GLN A 275 18.13 0.86 24.45
N ASP A 276 17.34 1.80 23.95
CA ASP A 276 17.12 3.10 24.60
C ASP A 276 16.26 3.00 25.87
N VAL A 277 15.22 2.16 25.85
CA VAL A 277 14.38 1.88 27.03
C VAL A 277 15.00 0.75 27.86
N LYS A 278 15.23 1.03 29.14
CA LYS A 278 15.82 0.09 30.10
C LYS A 278 14.89 -1.12 30.34
N SER A 279 15.49 -2.31 30.46
CA SER A 279 14.79 -3.52 30.93
C SER A 279 14.06 -3.29 32.26
N GLY A 280 12.86 -3.87 32.38
CA GLY A 280 11.95 -3.70 33.51
C GLY A 280 11.07 -2.43 33.46
N THR A 281 11.31 -1.49 32.53
CA THR A 281 10.41 -0.35 32.33
C THR A 281 9.09 -0.78 31.69
N ALA A 282 7.97 -0.19 32.12
CA ALA A 282 6.67 -0.38 31.48
C ALA A 282 6.43 0.70 30.42
N ILE A 283 6.25 0.30 29.17
CA ILE A 283 5.90 1.17 28.03
C ILE A 283 4.45 0.94 27.60
N LYS A 284 3.92 1.82 26.75
CA LYS A 284 2.61 1.64 26.11
C LYS A 284 2.73 0.72 24.89
N GLN A 285 1.66 -0.02 24.59
CA GLN A 285 1.49 -0.64 23.28
C GLN A 285 1.52 0.42 22.17
N ASN A 286 2.15 0.05 21.05
CA ASN A 286 2.50 0.86 19.87
C ASN A 286 3.57 1.94 20.10
N GLU A 287 4.22 1.98 21.27
CA GLU A 287 5.40 2.82 21.50
C GLU A 287 6.62 2.28 20.72
N THR A 288 7.56 3.16 20.37
CA THR A 288 8.75 2.83 19.57
C THR A 288 10.01 2.79 20.44
N ILE A 289 10.75 1.69 20.36
CA ILE A 289 12.05 1.50 21.03
C ILE A 289 13.16 1.66 19.98
N LYS A 290 14.15 2.50 20.25
CA LYS A 290 15.37 2.61 19.42
C LYS A 290 16.41 1.60 19.87
N VAL A 291 16.96 0.87 18.91
CA VAL A 291 17.93 -0.20 19.17
C VAL A 291 19.15 -0.06 18.28
N ILE A 292 20.32 -0.36 18.84
CA ILE A 292 21.58 -0.42 18.12
C ILE A 292 21.95 -1.89 17.97
N VAL A 293 22.07 -2.36 16.73
CA VAL A 293 22.42 -3.75 16.39
C VAL A 293 23.86 -3.83 15.90
N SER A 294 24.57 -4.89 16.29
CA SER A 294 25.97 -5.08 15.93
C SER A 294 26.13 -5.50 14.48
N LYS A 295 27.00 -4.79 13.75
CA LYS A 295 27.60 -5.23 12.48
C LYS A 295 28.78 -6.19 12.68
N GLY A 296 29.11 -6.51 13.94
CA GLY A 296 30.32 -7.24 14.34
C GLY A 296 31.55 -6.34 14.43
N LYS A 297 32.72 -6.96 14.52
CA LYS A 297 34.03 -6.29 14.54
C LYS A 297 34.37 -5.72 13.16
N ALA A 298 34.61 -4.40 13.10
CA ALA A 298 35.05 -3.72 11.89
C ALA A 298 36.44 -4.18 11.44
N VAL A 299 36.63 -4.27 10.12
CA VAL A 299 37.96 -4.39 9.51
C VAL A 299 38.49 -2.98 9.23
N LYS A 300 39.72 -2.69 9.68
CA LYS A 300 40.38 -1.40 9.41
C LYS A 300 41.29 -1.53 8.19
N ILE A 301 41.02 -0.74 7.16
CA ILE A 301 41.82 -0.72 5.93
C ILE A 301 42.98 0.26 6.12
N PRO A 302 44.25 -0.18 6.08
CA PRO A 302 45.39 0.74 6.16
C PRO A 302 45.62 1.45 4.81
N ASN A 303 46.66 2.28 4.73
CA ASN A 303 47.20 2.66 3.43
C ASN A 303 48.00 1.49 2.85
N LEU A 304 47.47 0.88 1.80
CA LEU A 304 48.06 -0.23 1.05
C LEU A 304 48.82 0.25 -0.19
N VAL A 305 48.66 1.51 -0.60
CA VAL A 305 49.41 2.08 -1.74
C VAL A 305 50.90 2.03 -1.44
N GLY A 306 51.68 1.50 -2.40
CA GLY A 306 53.11 1.23 -2.27
C GLY A 306 53.46 -0.13 -1.67
N TYR A 307 52.49 -0.94 -1.21
CA TYR A 307 52.79 -2.29 -0.72
C TYR A 307 53.29 -3.18 -1.85
N THR A 308 54.34 -3.96 -1.55
CA THR A 308 54.81 -5.07 -2.39
C THR A 308 53.83 -6.25 -2.34
N PRO A 309 53.91 -7.22 -3.27
CA PRO A 309 53.12 -8.45 -3.20
C PRO A 309 53.23 -9.16 -1.83
N THR A 310 54.43 -9.22 -1.25
CA THR A 310 54.70 -9.87 0.04
C THR A 310 54.12 -9.12 1.23
N MET A 311 54.16 -7.77 1.21
CA MET A 311 53.51 -6.95 2.24
C MET A 311 51.99 -7.05 2.18
N LEU A 312 51.43 -7.08 0.97
CA LEU A 312 49.98 -7.24 0.77
C LEU A 312 49.50 -8.63 1.21
N GLU A 313 50.24 -9.68 0.85
CA GLU A 313 49.96 -11.05 1.29
C GLU A 313 49.98 -11.16 2.81
N ALA A 314 51.04 -10.66 3.46
CA ALA A 314 51.17 -10.64 4.92
C ALA A 314 50.04 -9.87 5.62
N TRP A 315 49.60 -8.74 5.06
CA TRP A 315 48.44 -8.01 5.58
C TRP A 315 47.14 -8.79 5.41
N SER A 316 46.91 -9.38 4.22
CA SER A 316 45.68 -10.13 3.91
C SER A 316 45.54 -11.43 4.71
N ALA A 317 46.65 -12.03 5.13
CA ALA A 317 46.68 -13.22 5.98
C ALA A 317 46.42 -12.93 7.47
N ALA A 318 46.40 -11.65 7.88
CA ALA A 318 46.17 -11.30 9.29
C ALA A 318 44.71 -11.57 9.71
N PRO A 319 44.45 -12.12 10.92
CA PRO A 319 43.09 -12.49 11.34
C PRO A 319 42.05 -11.35 11.37
N ASP A 320 42.52 -10.11 11.46
CA ASP A 320 41.71 -8.90 11.49
C ASP A 320 41.48 -8.27 10.10
N SER A 321 42.13 -8.77 9.04
CA SER A 321 42.08 -8.24 7.66
C SER A 321 41.08 -8.99 6.76
N LYS A 322 39.90 -9.32 7.30
CA LYS A 322 38.91 -10.15 6.59
C LYS A 322 38.14 -9.37 5.51
N VAL A 323 38.77 -9.12 4.36
CA VAL A 323 38.16 -8.52 3.16
C VAL A 323 38.36 -9.39 1.93
N THR A 324 37.50 -9.20 0.93
CA THR A 324 37.61 -9.85 -0.38
C THR A 324 38.46 -8.96 -1.30
N ILE A 325 39.71 -9.34 -1.55
CA ILE A 325 40.61 -8.56 -2.42
C ILE A 325 40.36 -8.90 -3.88
N VAL A 326 40.01 -7.89 -4.69
CA VAL A 326 39.96 -7.96 -6.16
C VAL A 326 41.13 -7.16 -6.71
N LYS A 327 41.88 -7.73 -7.66
CA LYS A 327 43.04 -7.05 -8.27
C LYS A 327 42.72 -6.60 -9.68
N LYS A 328 42.99 -5.33 -9.97
CA LYS A 328 42.97 -4.74 -11.32
C LYS A 328 44.39 -4.46 -11.75
N GLU A 329 44.88 -5.16 -12.76
CA GLU A 329 46.25 -5.04 -13.25
C GLU A 329 46.35 -3.97 -14.33
N VAL A 330 47.29 -3.03 -14.19
CA VAL A 330 47.54 -1.95 -15.17
C VAL A 330 49.03 -1.69 -15.35
N TYR A 331 49.45 -1.24 -16.53
CA TYR A 331 50.81 -0.79 -16.77
C TYR A 331 51.08 0.56 -16.08
N ASN A 332 52.20 0.67 -15.39
CA ASN A 332 52.62 1.88 -14.65
C ASN A 332 54.14 1.85 -14.37
N GLU A 333 54.73 2.99 -13.99
CA GLU A 333 56.15 3.10 -13.63
C GLU A 333 56.50 2.42 -12.29
N ALA A 334 55.50 2.18 -11.43
CA ALA A 334 55.71 1.50 -10.15
C ALA A 334 56.19 0.05 -10.35
N PRO A 335 57.06 -0.51 -9.46
CA PRO A 335 57.58 -1.87 -9.60
C PRO A 335 56.49 -2.94 -9.75
N TYR A 336 56.79 -3.99 -10.52
CA TYR A 336 55.86 -5.07 -10.80
C TYR A 336 55.25 -5.67 -9.52
N GLY A 337 53.92 -5.78 -9.50
CA GLY A 337 53.15 -6.33 -8.38
C GLY A 337 52.88 -5.35 -7.24
N ASN A 338 53.43 -4.12 -7.26
CA ASN A 338 53.12 -3.13 -6.23
C ASN A 338 51.69 -2.58 -6.37
N VAL A 339 51.04 -2.32 -5.25
CA VAL A 339 49.72 -1.65 -5.20
C VAL A 339 49.89 -0.16 -5.49
N ILE A 340 49.11 0.37 -6.44
CA ILE A 340 49.18 1.79 -6.85
C ILE A 340 47.92 2.57 -6.48
N ALA A 341 46.78 1.91 -6.27
CA ALA A 341 45.55 2.51 -5.77
C ALA A 341 44.69 1.48 -5.02
N GLN A 342 43.80 1.97 -4.16
CA GLN A 342 42.82 1.19 -3.41
C GLN A 342 41.44 1.87 -3.53
N SER A 343 40.36 1.10 -3.71
CA SER A 343 39.00 1.65 -3.83
C SER A 343 38.48 2.24 -2.52
N ILE A 344 38.85 1.65 -1.38
CA ILE A 344 38.44 2.07 -0.04
C ILE A 344 39.55 2.97 0.55
N PRO A 345 39.25 4.20 1.00
CA PRO A 345 40.26 5.10 1.57
C PRO A 345 41.02 4.51 2.77
N PRO A 346 42.27 4.96 3.02
CA PRO A 346 43.03 4.53 4.18
C PRO A 346 42.37 5.00 5.49
N ASN A 347 42.50 4.16 6.52
CA ASN A 347 41.88 4.27 7.85
C ASN A 347 40.35 4.10 7.88
N SER A 348 39.71 3.71 6.78
CA SER A 348 38.29 3.34 6.76
C SER A 348 38.01 2.07 7.58
N ALA A 349 36.83 2.05 8.20
CA ALA A 349 36.29 0.89 8.92
C ALA A 349 35.15 0.26 8.09
N VAL A 350 35.28 -1.02 7.76
CA VAL A 350 34.37 -1.74 6.85
C VAL A 350 33.88 -3.06 7.42
N ASP A 351 32.86 -3.63 6.79
CA ASP A 351 32.29 -4.93 7.15
C ASP A 351 33.24 -6.09 6.80
N GLN A 352 33.09 -7.21 7.50
CA GLN A 352 33.85 -8.42 7.18
C GLN A 352 33.35 -9.02 5.85
N GLY A 353 34.29 -9.29 4.94
CA GLY A 353 34.01 -9.78 3.59
C GLY A 353 33.85 -8.68 2.53
N GLU A 354 33.88 -7.40 2.91
CA GLU A 354 33.78 -6.24 2.00
C GLU A 354 34.77 -6.35 0.83
N VAL A 355 34.36 -5.90 -0.37
CA VAL A 355 35.18 -5.99 -1.58
C VAL A 355 36.15 -4.82 -1.68
N LEU A 356 37.43 -5.11 -1.54
CA LEU A 356 38.52 -4.16 -1.72
C LEU A 356 39.15 -4.35 -3.10
N GLU A 357 38.86 -3.44 -4.03
CA GLU A 357 39.56 -3.39 -5.32
C GLU A 357 40.90 -2.68 -5.14
N LEU A 358 41.97 -3.36 -5.54
CA LEU A 358 43.33 -2.84 -5.56
C LEU A 358 43.82 -2.76 -7.00
N THR A 359 44.29 -1.59 -7.41
CA THR A 359 45.01 -1.45 -8.68
C THR A 359 46.46 -1.83 -8.46
N VAL A 360 46.99 -2.75 -9.27
CA VAL A 360 48.32 -3.34 -9.14
C VAL A 360 49.13 -3.08 -10.40
N SER A 361 50.40 -2.71 -10.23
CA SER A 361 51.30 -2.42 -11.35
C SER A 361 51.76 -3.69 -12.08
N LEU A 362 51.64 -3.69 -13.40
CA LEU A 362 52.31 -4.62 -14.32
C LEU A 362 53.73 -4.16 -14.68
N TYR A 363 54.23 -3.10 -14.04
CA TYR A 363 55.37 -2.30 -14.47
C TYR A 363 55.13 -1.71 -15.87
N LEU A 364 56.19 -1.33 -16.58
CA LEU A 364 56.12 -0.76 -17.93
C LEU A 364 56.08 -1.87 -19.02
N PRO A 365 55.38 -1.67 -20.16
CA PRO A 365 55.25 -2.68 -21.22
C PRO A 365 56.59 -3.15 -21.78
N VAL A 366 56.64 -4.42 -22.21
CA VAL A 366 57.85 -5.05 -22.76
C VAL A 366 57.53 -5.68 -24.12
N LEU A 367 58.08 -5.09 -25.19
CA LEU A 367 58.06 -5.67 -26.53
C LEU A 367 59.23 -6.64 -26.70
N GLN A 368 58.99 -7.87 -27.17
CA GLN A 368 60.07 -8.80 -27.50
C GLN A 368 60.88 -8.31 -28.73
N THR A 369 62.20 -8.50 -28.70
CA THR A 369 63.19 -7.87 -29.62
C THR A 369 64.20 -8.86 -30.20
N SER A 370 63.95 -10.16 -30.03
CA SER A 370 64.29 -11.12 -31.05
C SER A 370 63.75 -10.57 -32.38
N SER A 371 64.62 -10.04 -33.24
CA SER A 371 64.23 -9.46 -34.54
C SER A 371 63.30 -10.38 -35.31
N ASP A 372 63.57 -11.67 -35.16
CA ASP A 372 62.99 -12.79 -35.88
C ASP A 372 61.59 -13.20 -35.34
N GLU A 373 61.19 -12.68 -34.17
CA GLU A 373 59.90 -13.02 -33.56
C GLU A 373 58.74 -12.20 -34.16
N TRP A 374 58.97 -10.92 -34.47
CA TRP A 374 58.01 -10.08 -35.19
C TRP A 374 58.27 -10.02 -36.70
N TYR A 375 59.48 -10.36 -37.18
CA TYR A 375 59.78 -10.35 -38.60
C TYR A 375 58.90 -11.35 -39.36
N GLY A 376 58.21 -10.87 -40.39
CA GLY A 376 57.27 -11.66 -41.19
C GLY A 376 55.90 -11.90 -40.55
N LEU A 377 55.69 -11.58 -39.26
CA LEU A 377 54.37 -11.59 -38.64
C LEU A 377 53.49 -10.46 -39.19
N ASN A 378 52.18 -10.66 -39.14
CA ASN A 378 51.23 -9.67 -39.63
C ASN A 378 51.23 -8.45 -38.70
N TYR A 379 51.39 -7.25 -39.26
CA TYR A 379 51.42 -6.01 -38.48
C TYR A 379 50.19 -5.80 -37.58
N MET A 380 49.04 -6.39 -37.95
CA MET A 380 47.82 -6.38 -37.14
C MET A 380 47.94 -7.15 -35.82
N GLU A 381 48.83 -8.16 -35.72
CA GLU A 381 49.07 -8.92 -34.49
C GLU A 381 49.81 -8.07 -33.44
N LEU A 382 50.73 -7.21 -33.91
CA LEU A 382 51.41 -6.23 -33.07
C LEU A 382 50.46 -5.11 -32.61
N ILE A 383 49.56 -4.65 -33.50
CA ILE A 383 48.50 -3.70 -33.12
C ILE A 383 47.60 -4.31 -32.03
N ALA A 384 47.12 -5.54 -32.22
CA ALA A 384 46.30 -6.22 -31.20
C ALA A 384 47.04 -6.39 -29.85
N LYS A 385 48.36 -6.56 -29.86
CA LYS A 385 49.16 -6.60 -28.63
C LYS A 385 49.27 -5.23 -27.94
N VAL A 386 49.39 -4.16 -28.72
CA VAL A 386 49.36 -2.77 -28.24
C VAL A 386 47.98 -2.40 -27.69
N ASP A 387 46.90 -2.86 -28.32
CA ASP A 387 45.53 -2.68 -27.82
C ASP A 387 45.33 -3.39 -26.46
N GLU A 388 45.93 -4.57 -26.25
CA GLU A 388 45.93 -5.24 -24.93
C GLU A 388 46.64 -4.40 -23.85
N TRP A 389 47.77 -3.78 -24.20
CA TRP A 389 48.49 -2.87 -23.30
C TRP A 389 47.69 -1.60 -22.98
N ASN A 390 47.04 -1.03 -23.99
CA ASN A 390 46.22 0.18 -23.84
C ASN A 390 44.95 -0.09 -23.02
N TYR A 391 44.31 -1.25 -23.21
CA TYR A 391 43.22 -1.70 -22.35
C TYR A 391 43.63 -1.83 -20.87
N LYS A 392 44.90 -2.18 -20.63
CA LYS A 392 45.55 -2.21 -19.31
C LYS A 392 46.21 -0.88 -18.92
N GLY A 393 45.79 0.25 -19.49
CA GLY A 393 46.17 1.59 -19.04
C GLY A 393 47.48 2.16 -19.61
N ALA A 394 48.09 1.50 -20.60
CA ALA A 394 49.08 2.16 -21.46
C ALA A 394 48.39 3.12 -22.46
N ASN A 395 49.19 3.88 -23.20
CA ASN A 395 48.81 4.80 -24.27
C ASN A 395 49.78 4.67 -25.46
N ILE A 396 50.19 3.44 -25.77
CA ILE A 396 51.14 3.12 -26.83
C ILE A 396 50.43 3.22 -28.18
N HIS A 397 51.07 3.85 -29.15
CA HIS A 397 50.55 3.96 -30.51
C HIS A 397 51.43 3.14 -31.45
N ALA A 398 50.84 2.35 -32.35
CA ALA A 398 51.59 1.57 -33.33
C ALA A 398 50.98 1.68 -34.73
N GLY A 399 51.82 1.69 -35.76
CA GLY A 399 51.33 1.66 -37.14
C GLY A 399 52.42 1.63 -38.22
N PRO A 400 52.04 1.34 -39.48
CA PRO A 400 52.94 1.26 -40.63
C PRO A 400 53.34 2.65 -41.13
N TRP A 401 54.01 3.43 -40.27
CA TRP A 401 54.40 4.81 -40.54
C TRP A 401 55.72 4.94 -41.30
N ILE A 402 56.48 3.85 -41.45
CA ILE A 402 57.68 3.78 -42.27
C ILE A 402 57.27 3.32 -43.67
N GLN A 403 57.81 3.94 -44.72
CA GLN A 403 57.54 3.55 -46.11
C GLN A 403 57.83 2.06 -46.32
N GLY A 404 56.78 1.32 -46.72
CA GLY A 404 56.85 -0.11 -46.99
C GLY A 404 57.74 -0.46 -48.19
N GLU A 405 58.18 -1.72 -48.23
CA GLU A 405 59.16 -2.23 -49.18
C GLU A 405 58.66 -3.55 -49.78
N TYR A 406 59.03 -3.87 -51.02
CA TYR A 406 58.69 -5.17 -51.62
C TYR A 406 59.59 -6.27 -51.03
N SER A 407 59.03 -7.47 -50.83
CA SER A 407 59.78 -8.60 -50.27
C SER A 407 59.34 -9.93 -50.87
N ASP A 408 60.30 -10.67 -51.40
CA ASP A 408 60.07 -12.02 -51.92
C ASP A 408 60.00 -13.10 -50.84
N THR A 409 60.44 -12.78 -49.63
CA THR A 409 60.47 -13.67 -48.46
C THR A 409 59.31 -13.43 -47.50
N VAL A 410 58.85 -12.17 -47.36
CA VAL A 410 57.79 -11.78 -46.41
C VAL A 410 56.50 -11.42 -47.15
N LYS A 411 55.40 -12.07 -46.75
CA LYS A 411 54.06 -11.82 -47.31
C LYS A 411 53.62 -10.37 -47.10
N LYS A 412 52.77 -9.87 -48.00
CA LYS A 412 52.17 -8.52 -47.90
C LYS A 412 51.53 -8.29 -46.52
N GLY A 413 51.86 -7.18 -45.87
CA GLY A 413 51.46 -6.86 -44.49
C GLY A 413 52.33 -7.49 -43.40
N GLY A 414 53.34 -8.30 -43.74
CA GLY A 414 54.33 -8.78 -42.79
C GLY A 414 55.31 -7.67 -42.38
N ILE A 415 55.70 -7.60 -41.10
CA ILE A 415 56.69 -6.63 -40.61
C ILE A 415 58.08 -6.97 -41.17
N LEU A 416 58.78 -5.97 -41.70
CA LEU A 416 60.18 -6.06 -42.16
C LEU A 416 61.16 -5.48 -41.15
N GLU A 417 60.75 -4.41 -40.47
CA GLU A 417 61.53 -3.59 -39.55
C GLU A 417 60.57 -2.78 -38.67
N TYR A 418 60.96 -2.46 -37.44
CA TYR A 418 60.21 -1.59 -36.55
C TYR A 418 61.17 -0.77 -35.67
N VAL A 419 60.72 0.42 -35.28
CA VAL A 419 61.44 1.36 -34.42
C VAL A 419 60.49 1.86 -33.34
N CYS A 420 61.01 2.15 -32.14
CA CYS A 420 60.24 2.82 -31.10
C CYS A 420 60.74 4.24 -30.87
N ALA A 421 59.81 5.14 -30.56
CA ALA A 421 60.06 6.54 -30.24
C ALA A 421 59.28 6.98 -28.99
N ASP A 422 59.71 8.07 -28.36
CA ASP A 422 58.94 8.76 -27.33
C ASP A 422 57.73 9.51 -27.91
N VAL A 423 56.94 10.18 -27.06
CA VAL A 423 55.82 11.02 -27.50
C VAL A 423 56.21 12.14 -28.46
N ASN A 424 57.44 12.65 -28.38
CA ASN A 424 57.95 13.72 -29.22
C ASN A 424 58.44 13.21 -30.58
N GLY A 425 58.57 11.89 -30.77
CA GLY A 425 59.13 11.27 -31.95
C GLY A 425 60.65 11.10 -31.93
N ASN A 426 61.30 11.33 -30.78
CA ASN A 426 62.70 10.97 -30.60
C ASN A 426 62.82 9.44 -30.52
N GLU A 427 63.72 8.84 -31.30
CA GLU A 427 63.96 7.41 -31.21
C GLU A 427 64.38 7.02 -29.79
N LEU A 428 63.74 5.98 -29.24
CA LEU A 428 64.20 5.38 -28.00
C LEU A 428 65.56 4.70 -28.28
N PRO A 429 66.47 4.68 -27.28
CA PRO A 429 67.72 3.98 -27.43
C PRO A 429 67.50 2.47 -27.67
N GLY A 430 68.58 1.76 -28.00
CA GLY A 430 68.50 0.37 -28.47
C GLY A 430 68.11 0.20 -29.95
N ASN A 431 67.59 1.25 -30.62
CA ASN A 431 67.45 1.26 -32.08
C ASN A 431 68.84 1.39 -32.72
N SER A 432 69.36 0.32 -33.34
CA SER A 432 70.66 0.36 -34.02
C SER A 432 70.68 -0.51 -35.27
N GLN A 433 71.62 -0.26 -36.17
CA GLN A 433 71.84 -1.06 -37.39
C GLN A 433 72.03 -2.57 -37.14
N TYR A 434 72.34 -2.98 -35.91
CA TYR A 434 72.49 -4.38 -35.50
C TYR A 434 71.37 -4.87 -34.56
N SER A 435 70.50 -3.98 -34.08
CA SER A 435 69.38 -4.27 -33.19
C SER A 435 68.10 -3.67 -33.77
N ARG A 436 67.40 -4.48 -34.58
CA ARG A 436 66.03 -4.21 -35.06
C ARG A 436 65.04 -4.33 -33.90
N GLY A 437 65.05 -3.37 -32.98
CA GLY A 437 64.29 -3.47 -31.75
C GLY A 437 64.39 -2.22 -30.87
N CYS A 438 63.58 -2.24 -29.82
CA CYS A 438 63.41 -1.12 -28.90
C CYS A 438 64.05 -1.43 -27.54
N GLU A 439 64.72 -0.47 -26.92
CA GLU A 439 65.14 -0.62 -25.52
C GLU A 439 63.94 -0.74 -24.58
N ARG A 440 64.18 -1.33 -23.40
CA ARG A 440 63.14 -1.80 -22.49
C ARG A 440 63.32 -1.26 -21.07
N PRO A 441 62.21 -1.09 -20.33
CA PRO A 441 60.83 -1.25 -20.80
C PRO A 441 60.37 -0.04 -21.64
N LEU A 442 59.26 -0.17 -22.36
CA LEU A 442 58.68 0.93 -23.13
C LEU A 442 58.01 1.95 -22.20
N PRO A 443 58.19 3.27 -22.43
CA PRO A 443 57.33 4.30 -21.84
C PRO A 443 55.85 4.02 -22.11
N LEU A 444 54.97 4.42 -21.19
CA LEU A 444 53.51 4.19 -21.31
C LEU A 444 52.92 4.83 -22.56
N ASP A 445 53.54 5.87 -23.09
CA ASP A 445 53.11 6.72 -24.20
C ASP A 445 53.96 6.54 -25.47
N ALA A 446 54.74 5.46 -25.54
CA ALA A 446 55.64 5.16 -26.64
C ALA A 446 54.94 4.99 -28.00
N LYS A 447 55.68 5.28 -29.06
CA LYS A 447 55.25 5.17 -30.46
C LYS A 447 56.05 4.08 -31.17
N ILE A 448 55.39 3.15 -31.87
CA ILE A 448 56.01 2.03 -32.58
C ILE A 448 55.74 2.19 -34.09
N GLY A 449 56.72 2.74 -34.80
CA GLY A 449 56.68 2.83 -36.27
C GLY A 449 57.19 1.54 -36.89
N MET A 450 56.52 1.01 -37.91
CA MET A 450 56.98 -0.19 -38.60
C MET A 450 56.99 -0.05 -40.12
N LYS A 451 57.92 -0.77 -40.75
CA LYS A 451 58.01 -0.99 -42.20
C LYS A 451 57.35 -2.33 -42.51
N VAL A 452 56.41 -2.33 -43.44
CA VAL A 452 55.67 -3.53 -43.84
C VAL A 452 56.00 -3.94 -45.27
N SER A 453 55.93 -5.25 -45.54
CA SER A 453 56.05 -5.79 -46.89
C SER A 453 54.85 -5.39 -47.75
N LEU A 454 55.13 -4.87 -48.94
CA LEU A 454 54.12 -4.61 -49.98
C LEU A 454 53.70 -5.89 -50.73
N GLY A 455 54.38 -7.00 -50.47
CA GLY A 455 54.28 -8.26 -51.21
C GLY A 455 55.47 -8.45 -52.15
N LYS A 456 55.36 -9.45 -53.04
CA LYS A 456 56.31 -9.62 -54.14
C LYS A 456 56.09 -8.56 -55.21
N ILE A 457 57.11 -8.26 -55.98
CA ILE A 457 56.93 -7.56 -57.25
C ILE A 457 56.30 -8.57 -58.20
N GLU A 458 55.04 -8.36 -58.59
CA GLU A 458 54.45 -9.12 -59.68
C GLU A 458 55.09 -8.62 -60.99
N GLU A 459 56.01 -9.41 -61.54
CA GLU A 459 56.49 -9.21 -62.90
C GLU A 459 55.29 -9.38 -63.84
N VAL A 460 54.77 -8.24 -64.32
CA VAL A 460 53.75 -8.24 -65.36
C VAL A 460 54.42 -8.77 -66.62
N GLU A 461 54.17 -10.04 -66.96
CA GLU A 461 54.61 -10.58 -68.25
C GLU A 461 54.19 -9.60 -69.35
N PRO A 462 55.11 -9.15 -70.22
CA PRO A 462 54.80 -8.16 -71.23
C PRO A 462 53.70 -8.72 -72.13
N THR A 463 52.49 -8.20 -71.98
CA THR A 463 51.35 -8.61 -72.80
C THR A 463 51.75 -8.38 -74.25
N VAL A 464 51.93 -9.46 -75.01
CA VAL A 464 52.42 -9.41 -76.38
C VAL A 464 51.45 -8.57 -77.19
N ILE A 465 51.82 -7.32 -77.45
CA ILE A 465 51.07 -6.44 -78.34
C ILE A 465 51.11 -7.13 -79.71
N PRO A 466 49.97 -7.53 -80.28
CA PRO A 466 49.98 -8.22 -81.57
C PRO A 466 50.60 -7.28 -82.60
N THR A 467 51.66 -7.74 -83.25
CA THR A 467 52.45 -6.96 -84.20
C THR A 467 51.55 -6.38 -85.27
N VAL A 468 51.29 -5.07 -85.20
CA VAL A 468 50.55 -4.34 -86.23
C VAL A 468 51.31 -4.50 -87.53
N ALA A 469 50.59 -4.89 -88.59
CA ALA A 469 51.20 -5.11 -89.89
C ALA A 469 51.95 -3.85 -90.35
N LYS A 470 53.22 -4.07 -90.75
CA LYS A 470 54.16 -3.13 -91.37
C LYS A 470 53.47 -1.96 -92.11
N PRO A 471 53.60 -0.71 -91.63
CA PRO A 471 53.32 0.47 -92.44
C PRO A 471 54.35 0.57 -93.58
N GLU A 472 53.88 0.87 -94.79
CA GLU A 472 54.76 1.18 -95.92
C GLU A 472 55.50 2.51 -95.70
N VAL A 473 56.72 2.59 -96.22
CA VAL A 473 57.49 3.84 -96.23
C VAL A 473 56.88 4.77 -97.26
N ILE A 474 56.23 5.85 -96.80
CA ILE A 474 55.76 6.93 -97.67
C ILE A 474 56.93 7.92 -97.84
N ASN A 475 57.33 8.15 -99.09
CA ASN A 475 58.47 9.00 -99.42
C ASN A 475 58.21 10.48 -99.10
N SER A 476 59.27 11.18 -98.73
CA SER A 476 59.26 12.62 -98.49
C SER A 476 59.29 13.41 -99.80
N ASP A 477 58.12 13.73 -100.37
CA ASP A 477 57.96 14.79 -101.39
C ASP A 477 56.48 15.17 -101.63
N GLU A 478 55.69 15.35 -100.57
CA GLU A 478 54.37 16.05 -100.62
C GLU A 478 53.85 16.34 -99.19
N ILE A 479 54.05 17.57 -98.67
CA ILE A 479 53.41 18.00 -97.41
C ILE A 479 52.20 18.87 -97.72
N TYR A 480 51.02 18.26 -97.87
CA TYR A 480 49.74 18.98 -97.89
C TYR A 480 48.63 18.24 -97.14
N GLN A 481 48.28 18.76 -95.95
CA GLN A 481 47.09 18.44 -95.15
C GLN A 481 46.79 16.95 -94.88
N SER A 482 47.51 16.34 -93.93
CA SER A 482 47.15 15.04 -93.35
C SER A 482 46.75 15.16 -91.88
N ASN A 483 45.51 14.78 -91.56
CA ASN A 483 45.04 14.69 -90.17
C ASN A 483 45.53 13.38 -89.55
N ILE A 484 46.48 13.45 -88.62
CA ILE A 484 46.91 12.28 -87.84
C ILE A 484 45.90 12.04 -86.72
N THR A 485 45.22 10.88 -86.75
CA THR A 485 44.35 10.42 -85.65
C THR A 485 45.02 9.26 -84.92
N VAL A 486 45.23 9.40 -83.61
CA VAL A 486 45.79 8.34 -82.75
C VAL A 486 44.74 7.93 -81.73
N PHE A 487 44.50 6.62 -81.60
CA PHE A 487 43.65 6.06 -80.55
C PHE A 487 44.53 5.47 -79.44
N ILE A 488 44.38 5.98 -78.22
CA ILE A 488 45.13 5.52 -77.04
C ILE A 488 44.12 5.00 -76.02
N LYS A 489 44.36 3.79 -75.50
CA LYS A 489 43.59 3.19 -74.41
C LYS A 489 44.33 3.44 -73.10
N THR A 490 43.73 4.19 -72.18
CA THR A 490 44.34 4.59 -70.91
C THR A 490 43.52 4.10 -69.71
N THR A 491 44.14 4.08 -68.53
CA THR A 491 43.46 3.94 -67.23
C THR A 491 43.15 5.33 -66.64
N PRO A 492 42.11 5.45 -65.78
CA PRO A 492 41.80 6.70 -65.11
C PRO A 492 43.00 7.26 -64.33
N GLY A 493 43.29 8.55 -64.50
CA GLY A 493 44.42 9.23 -63.86
C GLY A 493 45.77 9.17 -64.57
N ALA A 494 45.89 8.46 -65.71
CA ALA A 494 47.14 8.42 -66.47
C ALA A 494 47.38 9.71 -67.29
N THR A 495 48.54 10.35 -67.11
CA THR A 495 48.98 11.49 -67.94
C THR A 495 49.59 11.00 -69.25
N VAL A 496 49.08 11.48 -70.39
CA VAL A 496 49.61 11.14 -71.72
C VAL A 496 50.34 12.35 -72.31
N THR A 497 51.65 12.19 -72.58
CA THR A 497 52.46 13.19 -73.27
C THR A 497 52.68 12.75 -74.71
N ILE A 498 52.20 13.53 -75.67
CA ILE A 498 52.44 13.30 -77.10
C ILE A 498 53.54 14.26 -77.57
N THR A 499 54.70 13.72 -77.93
CA THR A 499 55.82 14.50 -78.46
C THR A 499 55.96 14.26 -79.96
N ALA A 500 55.74 15.30 -80.77
CA ALA A 500 56.07 15.28 -82.19
C ALA A 500 57.54 15.71 -82.37
N SER A 501 58.39 14.80 -82.81
CA SER A 501 59.79 15.08 -83.15
C SER A 501 60.02 14.84 -84.64
N ASN A 502 60.67 15.79 -85.31
CA ASN A 502 61.09 15.63 -86.70
C ASN A 502 62.56 15.18 -86.70
N ASN A 503 62.83 13.97 -87.19
CA ASN A 503 64.19 13.44 -87.22
C ASN A 503 64.96 14.05 -88.39
N ALA A 504 66.09 14.70 -88.10
CA ALA A 504 67.07 15.17 -89.08
C ALA A 504 68.46 14.59 -88.77
N ASN A 505 69.28 14.45 -89.80
CA ASN A 505 70.37 13.49 -89.87
C ASN A 505 71.71 14.03 -89.30
N GLU A 506 72.75 13.19 -89.25
CA GLU A 506 73.98 13.30 -88.44
C GLU A 506 74.86 14.58 -88.50
N PHE A 507 74.48 15.65 -89.21
CA PHE A 507 75.27 16.89 -89.26
C PHE A 507 74.41 18.17 -89.13
N GLY A 508 74.45 18.79 -87.95
CA GLY A 508 74.27 20.24 -87.78
C GLY A 508 72.84 20.81 -87.82
N THR A 509 72.26 21.01 -86.62
CA THR A 509 71.24 22.03 -86.29
C THR A 509 69.92 22.10 -87.08
N ALA A 510 68.84 21.61 -86.44
CA ALA A 510 67.46 22.11 -86.58
C ALA A 510 66.82 22.03 -85.17
N ASN A 511 66.46 23.13 -84.49
CA ASN A 511 65.37 24.10 -84.70
C ASN A 511 64.05 23.70 -84.01
N GLU A 512 63.72 24.49 -82.97
CA GLU A 512 62.48 24.56 -82.15
C GLU A 512 61.61 23.31 -81.96
N VAL A 513 61.66 22.76 -80.74
CA VAL A 513 60.68 21.78 -80.24
C VAL A 513 59.40 22.50 -79.79
N GLY A 514 58.42 22.62 -80.69
CA GLY A 514 57.07 23.08 -80.35
C GLY A 514 56.36 22.11 -79.40
N THR A 515 56.41 22.37 -78.10
CA THR A 515 55.81 21.50 -77.08
C THR A 515 54.37 21.96 -76.75
N ALA A 516 53.37 21.19 -77.20
CA ALA A 516 51.98 21.42 -76.82
C ALA A 516 51.58 20.54 -75.63
N ILE A 517 51.56 21.12 -74.43
CA ILE A 517 51.05 20.42 -73.23
C ILE A 517 49.52 20.55 -73.21
N ILE A 518 48.81 19.44 -73.44
CA ILE A 518 47.35 19.38 -73.34
C ILE A 518 46.98 18.69 -72.03
N ASN A 519 46.65 19.47 -71.00
CA ASN A 519 46.10 18.94 -69.76
C ASN A 519 44.61 18.61 -69.96
N ILE A 520 44.23 17.33 -69.80
CA ILE A 520 42.85 16.86 -69.95
C ILE A 520 42.43 16.14 -68.67
N ASP A 521 41.35 16.60 -68.03
CA ASP A 521 40.68 15.89 -66.96
C ASP A 521 39.76 14.80 -67.55
N LEU A 522 39.97 13.55 -67.14
CA LEU A 522 39.26 12.37 -67.65
C LEU A 522 38.52 11.66 -66.52
N SER A 523 37.51 12.34 -65.98
CA SER A 523 36.70 11.80 -64.90
C SER A 523 35.70 10.71 -65.33
N ASN A 524 35.35 10.53 -66.63
CA ASN A 524 34.39 9.49 -67.09
C ASN A 524 34.38 9.16 -68.62
N ALA A 525 35.49 8.74 -69.25
CA ALA A 525 35.44 8.18 -70.63
C ALA A 525 36.57 7.19 -70.96
N ASN A 526 36.25 6.07 -71.64
CA ASN A 526 37.20 5.00 -71.98
C ASN A 526 37.90 5.14 -73.35
N TYR A 527 37.55 6.15 -74.17
CA TYR A 527 38.19 6.44 -75.46
C TYR A 527 38.13 7.95 -75.75
N MET A 528 39.15 8.49 -76.41
CA MET A 528 39.20 9.89 -76.86
C MET A 528 39.72 10.00 -78.30
N LYS A 529 39.31 11.06 -79.01
CA LYS A 529 39.82 11.44 -80.34
C LYS A 529 40.40 12.85 -80.24
N ILE A 530 41.63 13.04 -80.70
CA ILE A 530 42.34 14.33 -80.72
C ILE A 530 42.74 14.65 -82.16
N GLU A 531 42.52 15.90 -82.59
CA GLU A 531 42.98 16.44 -83.88
C GLU A 531 43.81 17.70 -83.60
N SER A 532 44.95 17.88 -84.27
CA SER A 532 45.77 19.09 -84.16
C SER A 532 46.36 19.49 -85.51
N LYS A 533 46.69 20.78 -85.66
CA LYS A 533 47.13 21.39 -86.92
C LYS A 533 48.38 22.24 -86.67
N LEU A 534 49.52 21.83 -87.23
CA LEU A 534 50.81 22.49 -87.07
C LEU A 534 51.04 23.53 -88.17
N SER A 535 51.59 24.68 -87.81
CA SER A 535 52.08 25.71 -88.73
C SER A 535 53.19 26.51 -88.06
N GLY A 536 54.38 26.57 -88.67
CA GLY A 536 55.53 27.32 -88.18
C GLY A 536 56.25 28.07 -89.29
N TYR A 537 56.96 29.14 -88.94
CA TYR A 537 57.80 29.95 -89.83
C TYR A 537 59.16 30.16 -89.16
N ILE A 538 60.24 30.03 -89.93
CA ILE A 538 61.62 30.22 -89.47
C ILE A 538 62.21 31.45 -90.16
N THR A 539 62.84 32.34 -89.39
CA THR A 539 63.77 33.38 -89.90
C THR A 539 65.03 33.41 -89.04
N SER A 540 66.12 33.94 -89.62
CA SER A 540 67.49 33.52 -89.26
C SER A 540 68.50 34.67 -89.17
N TYR A 541 69.70 34.30 -88.68
CA TYR A 541 70.99 34.99 -88.76
C TYR A 541 71.37 36.11 -87.77
N SER A 542 72.51 35.85 -87.10
CA SER A 542 73.64 36.73 -86.73
C SER A 542 73.42 38.22 -86.38
N ASP A 543 73.90 38.65 -85.21
CA ASP A 543 75.23 39.26 -85.11
C ASP A 543 75.73 39.45 -83.65
N MET A 544 77.06 39.55 -83.49
CA MET A 544 77.77 39.78 -82.23
C MET A 544 77.76 41.28 -81.84
N PRO A 545 77.96 41.70 -80.56
CA PRO A 545 79.27 41.56 -79.92
C PRO A 545 79.31 41.28 -78.40
N ILE A 546 80.44 40.72 -77.95
CA ILE A 546 80.82 40.56 -76.54
C ILE A 546 81.50 41.86 -76.03
N PRO A 547 81.10 42.46 -74.89
CA PRO A 547 81.89 43.48 -74.22
C PRO A 547 82.91 42.86 -73.26
N LYS A 548 84.21 43.06 -73.54
CA LYS A 548 85.30 42.67 -72.63
C LYS A 548 85.55 43.70 -71.53
N THR A 549 85.02 43.44 -70.34
CA THR A 549 85.65 43.78 -69.04
C THR A 549 85.17 42.77 -67.98
N LYS A 550 86.01 41.96 -67.33
CA LYS A 550 87.47 41.78 -67.47
C LYS A 550 87.92 40.48 -66.77
N PRO A 551 88.82 39.67 -67.36
CA PRO A 551 89.00 39.36 -68.78
C PRO A 551 88.45 37.98 -69.18
#